data_AF-A0A222XAH8-F1
#
_entry.id   AF-A0A222XAH8-F1
#
_cell.length_a   1.000
_cell.length_b   1.000
_cell.length_c   1.000
_cell.angle_alpha   90.00
_cell.angle_beta   90.00
_cell.angle_gamma   90.00
#
_symmetry.space_group_name_H-M   'P 1'
#
loop_
_entity.id
_entity.type
_entity.pdbx_description
1 polymer ?
#
loop_
_entity_poly.entity_id
_entity_poly.type
_entity_poly.pdbx_seq_one_letter_code
_entity_poly.pdbx_strand_id
1 'polypeptide(L)' 'MAVGTSGLARPGYQWLRDGKAISGATKNTYALTSSDAGKKLSVKVTAKRPGHLAGTATSKQTAAIAR' A
#
# COMPACT_ATOMS: atom_id res chain seq x y z
N MET A 1 -14.67 6.35 29.87
CA MET A 1 -13.36 6.59 29.23
C MET A 1 -13.29 5.72 27.98
N ALA A 2 -13.52 6.29 26.80
CA ALA A 2 -13.25 5.59 25.56
C ALA A 2 -11.73 5.40 25.48
N VAL A 3 -11.26 4.16 25.50
CA VAL A 3 -9.87 3.86 25.13
C VAL A 3 -9.72 4.21 23.66
N GLY A 4 -9.42 5.49 23.38
CA GLY A 4 -8.95 5.89 22.06
C GLY A 4 -7.70 5.08 21.80
N THR A 5 -7.72 4.23 20.78
CA THR A 5 -6.55 3.53 20.26
C THR A 5 -5.57 4.54 19.68
N SER A 6 -4.94 5.33 20.55
CA SER A 6 -3.94 6.34 20.25
C SER A 6 -2.58 5.65 20.31
N GLY A 7 -2.08 5.14 19.18
CA GLY A 7 -0.73 4.57 19.17
C GLY A 7 -0.22 4.00 17.85
N LEU A 8 -1.10 3.60 16.92
CA LEU A 8 -0.69 3.14 15.61
C LEU A 8 -0.90 4.26 14.61
N ALA A 9 0.14 5.07 14.37
CA ALA A 9 0.15 5.94 13.20
C ALA A 9 -0.06 5.05 11.97
N ARG A 10 -1.16 5.31 11.25
CA ARG A 10 -1.64 4.43 10.20
C ARG A 10 -0.53 4.31 9.15
N PRO A 11 -0.09 3.10 8.80
CA PRO A 11 0.86 2.94 7.72
C PRO A 11 0.25 3.51 6.44
N GLY A 12 1.01 4.35 5.73
CA GLY A 12 0.64 4.82 4.41
C GLY A 12 0.84 3.68 3.42
N TYR A 13 -0.19 3.32 2.67
CA TYR A 13 -0.04 2.39 1.54
C TYR A 13 0.11 3.20 0.27
N GLN A 14 0.87 2.70 -0.67
CA GLN A 14 0.97 3.22 -2.02
C GLN A 14 1.08 2.05 -2.98
N TRP A 15 0.06 1.85 -3.80
CA TRP A 15 0.15 0.84 -4.85
C TRP A 15 0.96 1.38 -6.02
N LEU A 16 1.72 0.48 -6.64
CA LEU A 16 2.51 0.72 -7.83
C LEU A 16 2.09 -0.28 -8.89
N ARG A 17 1.78 0.21 -10.08
CA ARG A 17 1.51 -0.59 -11.28
C ARG A 17 2.71 -0.49 -12.20
N ASP A 18 3.33 -1.63 -12.49
CA ASP A 18 4.52 -1.68 -13.34
C ASP A 18 5.66 -0.77 -12.81
N GLY A 19 5.74 -0.63 -11.48
CA GLY A 19 6.69 0.29 -10.82
C GLY A 19 6.26 1.77 -10.78
N LYS A 20 5.15 2.16 -11.42
CA LYS A 20 4.57 3.52 -11.31
C LYS A 20 3.53 3.60 -10.20
N ALA A 21 3.65 4.60 -9.31
CA ALA A 21 2.66 4.86 -8.28
C ALA A 21 1.27 5.15 -8.89
N ILE A 22 0.24 4.52 -8.35
CA ILE A 22 -1.16 4.71 -8.76
C ILE A 22 -1.78 5.78 -7.86
N SER A 23 -2.21 6.90 -8.45
CA SER A 23 -2.87 7.97 -7.71
C SER A 23 -4.18 7.47 -7.08
N GLY A 24 -4.42 7.83 -5.82
CA GLY A 24 -5.60 7.39 -5.06
C GLY A 24 -5.52 5.96 -4.50
N ALA A 25 -4.51 5.17 -4.89
CA ALA A 25 -4.32 3.83 -4.39
C ALA A 25 -3.48 3.82 -3.10
N THR A 26 -4.11 4.30 -2.03
CA THR A 26 -3.49 4.40 -0.69
C THR A 26 -4.17 3.51 0.36
N LYS A 27 -5.07 2.65 -0.09
CA LYS A 27 -5.76 1.68 0.74
C LYS A 27 -4.93 0.40 0.89
N ASN A 28 -5.17 -0.34 1.96
CA ASN A 28 -4.61 -1.68 2.17
C ASN A 28 -5.09 -2.70 1.11
N THR A 29 -6.19 -2.38 0.43
CA THR A 29 -6.82 -3.17 -0.62
C THR A 29 -6.90 -2.33 -1.89
N TYR A 30 -6.58 -2.94 -3.02
CA TYR A 30 -6.70 -2.32 -4.34
C TYR A 30 -7.58 -3.20 -5.21
N ALA A 31 -8.67 -2.61 -5.72
CA ALA A 31 -9.53 -3.29 -6.67
C ALA A 31 -8.83 -3.31 -8.02
N LEU A 32 -8.58 -4.51 -8.53
CA LEU A 32 -8.03 -4.70 -9.86
C LEU A 32 -9.00 -4.16 -10.90
N THR A 33 -8.49 -3.33 -11.79
CA THR A 33 -9.25 -2.83 -12.94
C THR A 33 -8.80 -3.54 -14.21
N SER A 34 -9.62 -3.53 -15.25
CA SER A 34 -9.24 -4.04 -16.57
C SER A 34 -7.98 -3.37 -17.14
N SER A 35 -7.63 -2.16 -16.69
CA SER A 35 -6.36 -1.48 -17.05
C SER A 35 -5.12 -2.10 -16.41
N ASP A 36 -5.31 -2.95 -15.40
CA ASP A 36 -4.22 -3.65 -14.70
C ASP A 36 -3.96 -5.04 -15.31
N ALA A 37 -4.87 -5.57 -16.14
CA ALA A 37 -4.68 -6.85 -16.82
C ALA A 37 -3.35 -6.88 -17.60
N GLY A 38 -2.55 -7.92 -17.36
CA GLY A 38 -1.21 -8.08 -17.94
C GLY A 38 -0.11 -7.25 -17.27
N LYS A 39 -0.42 -6.44 -16.26
CA LYS A 39 0.56 -5.65 -15.50
C LYS A 39 0.84 -6.28 -14.14
N LYS A 40 1.93 -5.86 -13.50
CA LYS A 40 2.29 -6.28 -12.14
C LYS A 40 1.93 -5.18 -11.15
N LEU A 41 1.32 -5.55 -10.02
CA LEU A 41 1.05 -4.63 -8.91
C LEU A 41 2.01 -4.90 -7.76
N SER A 42 2.54 -3.84 -7.17
CA SER A 42 3.31 -3.86 -5.94
C SER A 42 2.67 -2.91 -4.94
N VAL A 43 2.86 -3.14 -3.64
CA VAL A 43 2.44 -2.17 -2.62
C VAL A 43 3.65 -1.76 -1.80
N LYS A 44 3.84 -0.45 -1.64
CA LYS A 44 4.81 0.15 -0.73
C LYS A 44 4.06 0.63 0.50
N VAL A 45 4.49 0.15 1.66
CA VAL A 45 3.91 0.44 2.96
C VAL A 45 4.90 1.27 3.76
N THR A 46 4.51 2.46 4.18
CA THR A 46 5.31 3.36 5.01
C THR A 46 4.68 3.42 6.39
N ALA A 47 5.24 2.70 7.35
CA ALA A 47 4.81 2.74 8.74
C ALA A 47 5.63 3.80 9.49
N LYS A 48 4.99 4.87 9.91
CA LYS A 48 5.59 5.85 10.84
C LYS A 48 5.00 5.60 12.21
N ARG A 49 5.81 5.67 13.27
CA ARG A 49 5.33 5.66 14.66
C ARG A 49 5.82 6.92 15.37
N PRO A 50 5.00 7.58 16.20
CA PRO A 50 5.46 8.67 17.05
C PRO A 50 6.60 8.15 17.95
N GLY A 51 7.74 8.86 17.99
CA GLY A 51 8.93 8.44 18.75
C GLY A 51 9.84 7.42 18.04
N HIS A 52 9.53 7.00 16.81
CA HIS A 52 10.37 6.10 16.01
C HIS A 52 10.59 6.61 14.58
N LEU A 53 11.69 6.18 13.97
CA LEU A 53 11.95 6.41 12.54
C LEU A 53 10.88 5.71 11.69
N ALA A 54 10.52 6.34 10.57
CA ALA A 54 9.58 5.75 9.62
C ALA A 54 10.22 4.54 8.94
N GLY A 55 9.59 3.38 9.05
CA GLY A 55 9.97 2.17 8.36
C GLY A 55 9.21 2.06 7.04
N THR A 56 9.90 1.67 5.97
CA THR A 56 9.26 1.44 4.67
C THR A 56 9.45 -0.01 4.27
N ALA A 57 8.35 -0.70 3.97
CA ALA A 57 8.34 -2.07 3.51
C ALA A 57 7.66 -2.12 2.14
N THR A 58 8.33 -2.71 1.15
CA THR A 58 7.72 -2.93 -0.17
C THR A 58 7.36 -4.40 -0.27
N SER A 59 6.10 -4.69 -0.57
CA SER A 59 5.64 -6.05 -0.82
C SER A 59 6.16 -6.56 -2.16
N LYS A 60 6.27 -7.89 -2.27
CA LYS A 60 6.64 -8.56 -3.53
C LYS A 60 5.59 -8.22 -4.60
N GLN A 61 6.04 -8.02 -5.84
CA GLN A 61 5.10 -7.80 -6.94
C GLN A 61 4.19 -9.03 -7.07
N THR A 62 2.90 -8.76 -7.22
CA THR A 62 1.93 -9.77 -7.63
C THR A 62 2.29 -10.33 -9.01
N ALA A 63 1.83 -11.55 -9.30
CA ALA A 63 1.88 -12.09 -10.66
C ALA A 63 1.13 -11.15 -11.62
N ALA A 64 1.47 -11.22 -12.92
CA ALA A 64 0.75 -10.44 -13.92
C ALA A 64 -0.74 -10.74 -13.81
N ILE A 65 -1.54 -9.69 -13.73
CA ILE A 65 -2.97 -9.84 -13.45
C ILE A 65 -3.59 -10.55 -14.64
N ALA A 66 -4.10 -11.76 -14.39
CA ALA A 66 -4.75 -12.56 -15.40
C ALA A 66 -6.03 -11.86 -15.87
N ARG A 67 -6.36 -12.09 -17.14
CA ARG A 67 -7.57 -11.58 -17.79
C ARG A 67 -8.80 -12.30 -17.26
#